data_AF-A0A8J2YZL2-F1
#
_entry.id   AF-A0A8J2YZL2-F1
#
_cell.length_a   1.000
_cell.length_b   1.000
_cell.length_c   1.000
_cell.angle_alpha   90.00
_cell.angle_beta   90.00
_cell.angle_gamma   90.00
#
_symmetry.space_group_name_H-M   'P 1'
#
loop_
_entity.id
_entity.type
_entity.pdbx_description
1 polymer ?
#
loop_
_entity_poly.entity_id
_entity_poly.type
_entity_poly.pdbx_seq_one_letter_code
_entity_poly.pdbx_strand_id
1 'polypeptide(L)'
;MTDGELGPRAGRLPLIGGALALDFCNTTSGLGMAHCLEHLNGFEHLALWSAHAGAVTPAEAHRLRHLALNDPAAARAALEQALSLRRTLHDLFEALAHRLSPPGELLAALNAALVPNLMAQRLVATPSGFAWHYPAPDDALDGPLLPIARSAADILLNEPRDRLKQCPGHDCGWLFLDRSKNNIRVWCEMEVCGARAKARARAERRHNH
;
A
#
# COMPACT_ATOMS: atom_id res chain seq x y z
N MET A 1 -13.21 -0.95 24.82
CA MET A 1 -11.81 -1.37 24.59
C MET A 1 -11.12 -0.22 23.88
N THR A 2 -10.25 0.47 24.59
CA THR A 2 -9.58 1.69 24.12
C THR A 2 -8.42 1.33 23.19
N ASP A 3 -8.17 2.16 22.17
CA ASP A 3 -7.17 1.97 21.09
C ASP A 3 -5.70 1.76 21.58
N GLY A 4 -5.43 1.88 22.87
CA GLY A 4 -4.08 1.84 23.46
C GLY A 4 -3.49 0.45 23.73
N GLU A 5 -4.30 -0.60 23.89
CA GLU A 5 -3.80 -1.95 24.24
C GLU A 5 -3.35 -2.81 23.04
N LEU A 6 -3.68 -2.37 21.83
CA LEU A 6 -3.59 -3.23 20.65
C LEU A 6 -2.37 -2.94 19.74
N GLY A 7 -1.49 -2.02 20.15
CA GLY A 7 -0.36 -1.56 19.33
C GLY A 7 -0.80 -0.79 18.08
N PRO A 8 0.14 -0.17 17.34
CA PRO A 8 -0.20 0.70 16.22
C PRO A 8 -1.02 -0.01 15.15
N ARG A 9 -2.05 0.67 14.62
CA ARG A 9 -2.94 0.12 13.59
C ARG A 9 -2.18 -0.34 12.34
N ALA A 10 -1.04 0.30 12.02
CA ALA A 10 -0.18 -0.01 10.89
C ALA A 10 0.20 -1.49 10.79
N GLY A 11 0.52 -2.15 11.91
CA GLY A 11 0.90 -3.57 11.94
C GLY A 11 -0.26 -4.56 11.88
N ARG A 12 -1.50 -4.08 11.70
CA ARG A 12 -2.72 -4.90 11.67
C ARG A 12 -3.71 -4.43 10.60
N LEU A 13 -3.27 -3.57 9.68
CA LEU A 13 -4.11 -3.12 8.59
C LEU A 13 -4.51 -4.31 7.70
N PRO A 14 -5.78 -4.40 7.27
CA PRO A 14 -6.19 -5.40 6.30
C PRO A 14 -5.36 -5.30 5.02
N LEU A 15 -4.77 -6.41 4.58
CA LEU A 15 -4.02 -6.52 3.32
C LEU A 15 -4.96 -7.06 2.22
N ILE A 16 -5.88 -6.20 1.77
CA ILE A 16 -7.00 -6.56 0.89
C ILE A 16 -6.76 -6.21 -0.59
N GLY A 17 -5.64 -5.53 -0.88
CA GLY A 17 -5.28 -5.02 -2.19
C GLY A 17 -4.91 -6.15 -3.14
N GLY A 18 -4.39 -7.26 -2.61
CA GLY A 18 -4.00 -8.43 -3.40
C GLY A 18 -2.64 -8.30 -4.09
N ALA A 19 -1.88 -7.26 -3.70
CA ALA A 19 -0.49 -7.02 -4.08
C ALA A 19 0.12 -5.97 -3.13
N LEU A 20 1.41 -6.10 -2.83
CA LEU A 20 2.11 -5.25 -1.84
C LEU A 20 1.98 -3.74 -2.13
N ALA A 21 2.13 -3.34 -3.39
CA ALA A 21 2.02 -1.92 -3.77
C ALA A 21 0.59 -1.35 -3.55
N LEU A 22 -0.45 -2.16 -3.71
CA LEU A 22 -1.84 -1.74 -3.46
C LEU A 22 -2.12 -1.65 -1.96
N ASP A 23 -1.63 -2.63 -1.20
CA ASP A 23 -1.73 -2.60 0.26
C ASP A 23 -0.96 -1.43 0.86
N PHE A 24 0.14 -1.02 0.23
CA PHE A 24 0.85 0.22 0.59
C PHE A 24 0.00 1.45 0.34
N CYS A 25 -0.64 1.55 -0.83
CA CYS A 25 -1.59 2.64 -1.13
C CYS A 25 -2.73 2.69 -0.09
N ASN A 26 -3.20 1.53 0.36
CA ASN A 26 -4.28 1.39 1.34
C ASN A 26 -3.85 1.63 2.80
N THR A 27 -2.60 2.08 3.04
CA THR A 27 -2.20 2.64 4.34
C THR A 27 -2.78 4.02 4.61
N THR A 28 -3.59 4.54 3.71
CA THR A 28 -4.49 5.67 3.93
C THR A 28 -5.90 5.31 3.47
N SER A 29 -6.92 5.89 4.11
CA SER A 29 -8.31 5.81 3.66
C SER A 29 -8.80 7.19 3.25
N GLY A 30 -9.55 7.29 2.17
CA GLY A 30 -10.12 8.57 1.71
C GLY A 30 -9.07 9.56 1.24
N LEU A 31 -7.98 9.09 0.61
CA LEU A 31 -6.94 9.97 0.08
C LEU A 31 -7.56 10.96 -0.93
N GLY A 32 -7.35 12.25 -0.71
CA GLY A 32 -7.96 13.32 -1.52
C GLY A 32 -9.43 13.64 -1.19
N MET A 33 -10.01 13.01 -0.17
CA MET A 33 -11.39 13.23 0.28
C MET A 33 -11.43 14.02 1.60
N ALA A 34 -12.64 14.45 2.01
CA ALA A 34 -12.86 15.26 3.20
C ALA A 34 -12.40 14.56 4.49
N HIS A 35 -12.61 13.25 4.59
CA HIS A 35 -12.15 12.44 5.73
C HIS A 35 -11.02 11.52 5.30
N CYS A 36 -9.82 12.08 5.16
CA CYS A 36 -8.61 11.31 4.94
C CYS A 36 -8.04 10.82 6.27
N LEU A 37 -7.81 9.51 6.39
CA LEU A 37 -7.19 8.88 7.55
C LEU A 37 -5.81 8.35 7.20
N GLU A 38 -4.77 8.90 7.83
CA GLU A 38 -3.39 8.45 7.71
C GLU A 38 -3.05 7.38 8.76
N HIS A 39 -2.42 6.29 8.33
CA HIS A 39 -1.97 5.23 9.22
C HIS A 39 -0.44 5.19 9.43
N LEU A 40 0.33 5.88 8.58
CA LEU A 40 1.79 5.98 8.67
C LEU A 40 2.22 7.35 9.24
N ASN A 41 1.87 7.61 10.50
CA ASN A 41 2.13 8.90 11.17
C ASN A 41 3.60 9.06 11.66
N GLY A 42 4.46 8.09 11.35
CA GLY A 42 5.85 8.02 11.80
C GLY A 42 6.59 6.88 11.12
N PHE A 43 7.92 6.92 11.13
CA PHE A 43 8.74 5.91 10.45
C PHE A 43 8.59 4.53 11.12
N GLU A 44 8.36 4.49 12.43
CA GLU A 44 8.04 3.26 13.15
C GLU A 44 6.78 2.58 12.62
N HIS A 45 5.77 3.34 12.18
CA HIS A 45 4.58 2.79 11.55
C HIS A 45 4.89 2.19 10.18
N LEU A 46 5.74 2.85 9.39
CA LEU A 46 6.22 2.31 8.11
C LEU A 46 6.97 0.98 8.32
N ALA A 47 7.88 0.92 9.30
CA ALA A 47 8.62 -0.30 9.60
C ALA A 47 7.69 -1.44 10.07
N LEU A 48 6.73 -1.15 10.96
CA LEU A 48 5.75 -2.12 11.45
C LEU A 48 4.85 -2.65 10.33
N TRP A 49 4.31 -1.74 9.49
CA TRP A 49 3.49 -2.14 8.35
C TRP A 49 4.30 -2.94 7.33
N SER A 50 5.55 -2.55 7.08
CA SER A 50 6.42 -3.24 6.11
C SER A 50 6.70 -4.69 6.51
N ALA A 51 6.87 -4.96 7.80
CA ALA A 51 6.96 -6.34 8.30
C ALA A 51 5.63 -7.09 8.15
N HIS A 52 4.52 -6.46 8.54
CA HIS A 52 3.17 -7.03 8.45
C HIS A 52 2.79 -7.40 7.01
N ALA A 53 3.12 -6.54 6.05
CA ALA A 53 2.85 -6.73 4.63
C ALA A 53 3.89 -7.63 3.92
N GLY A 54 4.94 -8.07 4.63
CA GLY A 54 6.00 -8.90 4.06
C GLY A 54 6.94 -8.15 3.10
N ALA A 55 6.95 -6.82 3.11
CA ALA A 55 7.94 -6.02 2.37
C ALA A 55 9.34 -6.23 2.94
N VAL A 56 9.45 -6.36 4.26
CA VAL A 56 10.70 -6.68 4.96
C VAL A 56 10.45 -7.79 5.98
N THR A 57 11.50 -8.46 6.41
CA THR A 57 11.44 -9.42 7.50
C THR A 57 11.23 -8.72 8.86
N PRO A 58 10.71 -9.42 9.88
CA PRO A 58 10.61 -8.86 11.24
C PRO A 58 11.95 -8.39 11.81
N ALA A 59 13.05 -9.08 11.47
CA ALA A 59 14.39 -8.71 11.90
C ALA A 59 14.86 -7.40 11.23
N GLU A 60 14.61 -7.22 9.94
CA GLU A 60 14.88 -5.96 9.23
C GLU A 60 14.05 -4.81 9.80
N ALA A 61 12.76 -5.00 10.04
CA ALA A 61 11.91 -3.98 10.64
C ALA A 61 12.37 -3.57 12.05
N HIS A 62 12.85 -4.52 12.86
CA HIS A 62 13.46 -4.20 14.16
C HIS A 62 14.71 -3.35 14.01
N ARG A 63 15.61 -3.68 13.06
CA ARG A 63 16.81 -2.90 12.76
C ARG A 63 16.47 -1.48 12.29
N LEU A 64 15.54 -1.36 11.34
CA LEU A 64 15.07 -0.06 10.82
C LEU A 64 14.56 0.85 11.93
N ARG A 65 13.83 0.31 12.91
CA ARG A 65 13.39 1.08 14.09
C ARG A 65 14.54 1.54 14.96
N HIS A 66 15.58 0.73 15.14
CA HIS A 66 16.80 1.14 15.86
C HIS A 66 17.56 2.24 15.11
N LEU A 67 17.73 2.12 13.80
CA LEU A 67 18.36 3.16 12.97
C LEU A 67 17.58 4.47 13.06
N ALA A 68 16.24 4.40 13.00
CA ALA A 68 15.39 5.58 13.10
C ALA A 68 15.50 6.32 14.44
N LEU A 69 15.76 5.60 15.53
CA LEU A 69 16.02 6.21 16.84
C LEU A 69 17.39 6.91 16.88
N ASN A 70 18.38 6.39 16.16
CA ASN A 70 19.73 6.95 16.11
C ASN A 70 19.82 8.17 15.17
N ASP A 71 19.01 8.21 14.11
CA ASP A 71 18.90 9.35 13.19
C ASP A 71 17.43 9.69 12.86
N PRO A 72 16.76 10.47 13.72
CA PRO A 72 15.37 10.87 13.50
C PRO A 72 15.16 11.74 12.26
N ALA A 73 16.18 12.49 11.82
CA ALA A 73 16.09 13.34 10.65
C ALA A 73 16.06 12.51 9.37
N ALA A 74 16.96 11.52 9.25
CA ALA A 74 16.95 10.57 8.16
C ALA A 74 15.67 9.72 8.15
N ALA A 75 15.16 9.30 9.32
CA ALA A 75 13.91 8.56 9.43
C ALA A 75 12.71 9.36 8.91
N ARG A 76 12.64 10.65 9.24
CA ARG A 76 11.59 11.55 8.73
C ARG A 76 11.69 11.72 7.22
N ALA A 77 12.89 11.93 6.68
CA ALA A 77 13.10 12.03 5.24
C ALA A 77 12.70 10.74 4.50
N ALA A 78 13.04 9.57 5.05
CA ALA A 78 12.66 8.28 4.48
C ALA A 78 11.13 8.07 4.52
N LEU A 79 10.45 8.49 5.60
CA LEU A 79 8.98 8.47 5.64
C LEU A 79 8.37 9.43 4.60
N GLU A 80 8.89 10.64 4.46
CA GLU A 80 8.43 11.61 3.44
C GLU A 80 8.57 11.03 2.03
N GLN A 81 9.69 10.37 1.73
CA GLN A 81 9.90 9.65 0.47
C GLN A 81 8.87 8.51 0.29
N ALA A 82 8.61 7.72 1.34
CA ALA A 82 7.62 6.66 1.31
C ALA A 82 6.22 7.20 1.00
N LEU A 83 5.80 8.27 1.67
CA LEU A 83 4.49 8.89 1.46
C LEU A 83 4.37 9.51 0.07
N SER A 84 5.45 10.10 -0.46
CA SER A 84 5.52 10.61 -1.84
C SER A 84 5.38 9.50 -2.87
N LEU A 85 6.08 8.38 -2.69
CA LEU A 85 5.93 7.20 -3.54
C LEU A 85 4.50 6.66 -3.45
N ARG A 86 3.94 6.55 -2.24
CA ARG A 86 2.57 6.08 -2.04
C ARG A 86 1.56 6.93 -2.81
N ARG A 87 1.72 8.25 -2.76
CA ARG A 87 0.86 9.18 -3.51
C ARG A 87 0.97 8.96 -5.01
N THR A 88 2.20 8.84 -5.52
CA THR A 88 2.49 8.55 -6.93
C THR A 88 1.82 7.25 -7.38
N LEU A 89 1.98 6.18 -6.60
CA LEU A 89 1.40 4.88 -6.89
C LEU A 89 -0.13 4.92 -6.84
N HIS A 90 -0.70 5.58 -5.83
CA HIS A 90 -2.14 5.72 -5.70
C HIS A 90 -2.72 6.42 -6.93
N ASP A 91 -2.20 7.60 -7.30
CA ASP A 91 -2.71 8.37 -8.44
C ASP A 91 -2.55 7.60 -9.76
N LEU A 92 -1.46 6.84 -9.91
CA LEU A 92 -1.21 5.99 -11.07
C LEU A 92 -2.23 4.85 -11.16
N PHE A 93 -2.45 4.13 -10.06
CA PHE A 93 -3.39 3.00 -10.02
C PHE A 93 -4.85 3.45 -10.06
N GLU A 94 -5.19 4.59 -9.47
CA GLU A 94 -6.51 5.19 -9.56
C GLU A 94 -6.86 5.53 -11.00
N ALA A 95 -5.96 6.20 -11.73
CA ALA A 95 -6.17 6.49 -13.15
C ALA A 95 -6.44 5.19 -13.93
N LEU A 96 -5.65 4.14 -13.70
CA LEU A 96 -5.83 2.85 -14.36
C LEU A 96 -7.15 2.15 -13.97
N ALA A 97 -7.54 2.20 -12.70
CA ALA A 97 -8.81 1.64 -12.22
C ALA A 97 -10.02 2.31 -12.88
N HIS A 98 -9.92 3.61 -13.17
CA HIS A 98 -10.91 4.39 -13.92
C HIS A 98 -10.75 4.32 -15.44
N ARG A 99 -9.86 3.45 -15.94
CA ARG A 99 -9.57 3.26 -17.37
C ARG A 99 -9.04 4.52 -18.07
N LEU A 100 -8.40 5.38 -17.30
CA LEU A 100 -7.70 6.57 -17.79
C LEU A 100 -6.23 6.24 -18.05
N SER A 101 -5.58 7.08 -18.86
CA SER A 101 -4.13 7.02 -19.01
C SER A 101 -3.49 7.86 -17.89
N PRO A 102 -2.61 7.29 -17.06
CA PRO A 102 -1.91 8.06 -16.05
C PRO A 102 -0.97 9.07 -16.73
N PRO A 103 -0.76 10.26 -16.13
CA PRO A 103 0.23 11.20 -16.60
C PRO A 103 1.65 10.59 -16.63
N GLY A 104 2.47 11.00 -17.61
CA GLY A 104 3.80 10.44 -17.84
C GLY A 104 4.76 10.67 -16.67
N GLU A 105 4.58 11.75 -15.91
CA GLU A 105 5.36 12.07 -14.72
C GLU A 105 5.19 11.04 -13.60
N LEU A 106 4.02 10.41 -13.46
CA LEU A 106 3.80 9.36 -12.46
C LEU A 106 4.62 8.11 -12.80
N LEU A 107 4.68 7.76 -14.09
CA LEU A 107 5.51 6.66 -14.56
C LEU A 107 7.01 6.99 -14.42
N ALA A 108 7.41 8.23 -14.70
CA ALA A 108 8.78 8.68 -14.49
C ALA A 108 9.19 8.59 -13.00
N ALA A 109 8.30 8.98 -12.08
CA ALA A 109 8.54 8.87 -10.65
C ALA A 109 8.64 7.40 -10.18
N LEU A 110 7.78 6.50 -10.68
CA LEU A 110 7.91 5.07 -10.42
C LEU A 110 9.25 4.52 -10.97
N ASN A 111 9.64 4.91 -12.18
CA ASN A 111 10.92 4.50 -12.76
C ASN A 111 12.11 4.96 -11.91
N ALA A 112 12.07 6.18 -11.37
CA ALA A 112 13.09 6.66 -10.45
C ALA A 112 13.17 5.81 -9.16
N ALA A 113 12.02 5.41 -8.60
CA ALA A 113 11.96 4.52 -7.44
C ALA A 113 12.43 3.08 -7.74
N LEU A 114 12.44 2.67 -9.01
CA LEU A 114 12.96 1.37 -9.43
C LEU A 114 14.49 1.36 -9.62
N VAL A 115 15.16 2.52 -9.77
CA VAL A 115 16.60 2.56 -9.99
C VAL A 115 17.40 1.89 -8.86
N PRO A 116 17.13 2.16 -7.56
CA PRO A 116 17.83 1.48 -6.47
C PRO A 116 17.65 -0.05 -6.48
N ASN A 117 16.48 -0.54 -6.92
CA ASN A 117 16.23 -1.97 -7.06
C ASN A 117 17.23 -2.65 -8.01
N LEU A 118 17.63 -1.99 -9.10
CA LEU A 118 18.54 -2.57 -10.09
C LEU A 118 19.95 -2.82 -9.52
N MET A 119 20.37 -2.02 -8.54
CA MET A 119 21.70 -2.12 -7.93
C MET A 119 21.72 -3.13 -6.76
N ALA A 120 20.60 -3.30 -6.08
CA ALA A 120 20.49 -4.11 -4.86
C ALA A 120 20.02 -5.56 -5.09
N GLN A 121 19.28 -5.85 -6.18
CA GLN A 121 18.64 -7.16 -6.39
C GLN A 121 19.62 -8.35 -6.41
N ARG A 122 19.28 -9.39 -5.63
CA ARG A 122 19.97 -10.69 -5.60
C ARG A 122 18.97 -11.81 -5.82
N LEU A 123 19.33 -12.80 -6.65
CA LEU A 123 18.59 -14.06 -6.70
C LEU A 123 19.09 -14.96 -5.57
N VAL A 124 18.20 -15.40 -4.69
CA VAL A 124 18.53 -16.27 -3.56
C VAL A 124 17.75 -17.58 -3.63
N ALA A 125 18.34 -18.65 -3.12
CA ALA A 125 17.65 -19.91 -2.92
C ALA A 125 16.74 -19.84 -1.69
N THR A 126 15.55 -20.43 -1.79
CA THR A 126 14.58 -20.61 -0.70
C THR A 126 14.25 -22.09 -0.55
N PRO A 127 13.61 -22.52 0.56
CA PRO A 127 13.18 -23.91 0.72
C PRO A 127 12.24 -24.42 -0.39
N SER A 128 11.57 -23.52 -1.11
CA SER A 128 10.58 -23.83 -2.15
C SER A 128 11.03 -23.45 -3.56
N GLY A 129 12.29 -23.02 -3.76
CA GLY A 129 12.81 -22.65 -5.08
C GLY A 129 13.77 -21.47 -5.02
N PHE A 130 13.50 -20.45 -5.83
CA PHE A 130 14.29 -19.21 -5.88
C PHE A 130 13.38 -18.01 -5.69
N ALA A 131 13.91 -16.98 -5.03
CA ALA A 131 13.22 -15.70 -4.86
C ALA A 131 14.19 -14.54 -5.09
N TRP A 132 13.64 -13.39 -5.46
CA TRP A 132 14.38 -12.14 -5.38
C TRP A 132 14.52 -11.73 -3.92
N HIS A 133 15.75 -11.40 -3.53
CA HIS A 133 16.08 -10.73 -2.28
C HIS A 133 16.60 -9.34 -2.60
N TYR A 134 16.17 -8.37 -1.80
CA TYR A 134 16.50 -6.96 -1.96
C TYR A 134 17.26 -6.51 -0.71
N PRO A 135 18.53 -6.90 -0.55
CA PRO A 135 19.33 -6.41 0.54
C PRO A 135 19.51 -4.90 0.32
N ALA A 136 18.76 -4.11 1.09
CA ALA A 136 19.15 -2.73 1.30
C ALA A 136 20.49 -2.76 2.08
N PRO A 137 21.40 -1.79 1.88
CA PRO A 137 22.48 -1.57 2.83
C PRO A 137 21.92 -1.59 4.25
N ASP A 138 22.65 -2.19 5.19
CA ASP A 138 22.13 -2.44 6.55
C ASP A 138 21.67 -1.16 7.27
N ASP A 139 22.06 0.01 6.79
CA ASP A 139 21.74 1.35 7.28
C ASP A 139 20.69 2.12 6.46
N ALA A 140 20.17 1.55 5.36
CA ALA A 140 19.27 2.24 4.45
C ALA A 140 17.80 2.20 4.91
N LEU A 141 17.33 3.33 5.47
CA LEU A 141 15.96 3.50 5.98
C LEU A 141 14.87 3.41 4.87
N ASP A 142 15.23 3.58 3.61
CA ASP A 142 14.35 3.47 2.44
C ASP A 142 14.23 2.04 1.89
N GLY A 143 14.90 1.06 2.50
CA GLY A 143 14.84 -0.35 2.09
C GLY A 143 13.43 -0.92 1.82
N PRO A 144 12.39 -0.60 2.63
CA PRO A 144 11.02 -1.03 2.34
C PRO A 144 10.45 -0.58 0.99
N LEU A 145 10.95 0.52 0.43
CA LEU A 145 10.46 1.06 -0.85
C LEU A 145 10.84 0.20 -2.05
N LEU A 146 11.92 -0.58 -1.94
CA LEU A 146 12.42 -1.44 -3.01
C LEU A 146 11.37 -2.47 -3.46
N PRO A 147 10.92 -3.41 -2.59
CA PRO A 147 9.92 -4.41 -2.97
C PRO A 147 8.56 -3.79 -3.28
N ILE A 148 8.21 -2.63 -2.71
CA ILE A 148 6.97 -1.91 -3.02
C ILE A 148 6.99 -1.41 -4.46
N ALA A 149 8.05 -0.70 -4.88
CA ALA A 149 8.21 -0.21 -6.24
C ALA A 149 8.22 -1.37 -7.25
N ARG A 150 8.90 -2.47 -6.90
CA ARG A 150 8.89 -3.68 -7.74
C ARG A 150 7.49 -4.28 -7.87
N SER A 151 6.78 -4.43 -6.76
CA SER A 151 5.39 -4.91 -6.76
C SER A 151 4.51 -4.04 -7.65
N ALA A 152 4.73 -2.71 -7.68
CA ALA A 152 4.00 -1.83 -8.55
C ALA A 152 4.28 -2.11 -10.03
N ALA A 153 5.56 -2.28 -10.40
CA ALA A 153 5.93 -2.68 -11.76
C ALA A 153 5.34 -4.04 -12.16
N ASP A 154 5.35 -5.02 -11.26
CA ASP A 154 4.80 -6.34 -11.52
C ASP A 154 3.29 -6.31 -11.79
N ILE A 155 2.53 -5.44 -11.10
CA ILE A 155 1.11 -5.19 -11.41
C ILE A 155 0.97 -4.64 -12.83
N LEU A 156 1.74 -3.61 -13.18
CA LEU A 156 1.62 -2.94 -14.49
C LEU A 156 1.98 -3.87 -15.67
N LEU A 157 2.89 -4.81 -15.45
CA LEU A 157 3.35 -5.73 -16.48
C LEU A 157 2.47 -6.97 -16.61
N ASN A 158 1.94 -7.49 -15.51
CA ASN A 158 1.35 -8.84 -15.49
C ASN A 158 -0.15 -8.87 -15.19
N GLU A 159 -0.72 -7.81 -14.60
CA GLU A 159 -2.13 -7.80 -14.22
C GLU A 159 -3.04 -7.20 -15.30
N PRO A 160 -4.18 -7.84 -15.61
CA PRO A 160 -5.19 -7.23 -16.47
C PRO A 160 -5.73 -5.94 -15.84
N ARG A 161 -5.73 -4.85 -16.62
CA ARG A 161 -6.17 -3.53 -16.15
C ARG A 161 -7.61 -3.53 -15.63
N ASP A 162 -8.49 -4.36 -16.19
CA ASP A 162 -9.89 -4.46 -15.78
C ASP A 162 -10.11 -5.12 -14.41
N ARG A 163 -9.07 -5.78 -13.86
CA ARG A 163 -9.09 -6.33 -12.51
C ARG A 163 -8.65 -5.31 -11.46
N LEU A 164 -7.93 -4.26 -11.83
CA LEU A 164 -7.59 -3.18 -10.91
C LEU A 164 -8.81 -2.29 -10.69
N LYS A 165 -9.23 -2.15 -9.43
CA LYS A 165 -10.44 -1.43 -9.05
C LYS A 165 -10.21 -0.52 -7.85
N GLN A 166 -10.96 0.56 -7.79
CA GLN A 166 -11.06 1.44 -6.63
C GLN A 166 -12.40 1.18 -5.92
N CYS A 167 -12.37 1.10 -4.59
CA CYS A 167 -13.57 0.91 -3.79
C CYS A 167 -14.44 2.17 -3.82
N PRO A 168 -15.73 2.08 -4.25
CA PRO A 168 -16.65 3.22 -4.27
C PRO A 168 -17.25 3.52 -2.89
N GLY A 169 -16.68 2.97 -1.81
CA GLY A 169 -17.13 3.23 -0.45
C GLY A 169 -16.92 4.69 -0.08
N HIS A 170 -17.90 5.28 0.60
CA HIS A 170 -17.81 6.63 1.16
C HIS A 170 -16.54 6.78 2.01
N ASP A 171 -15.69 7.76 1.67
CA ASP A 171 -14.39 8.04 2.29
C ASP A 171 -13.45 6.81 2.36
N CYS A 172 -13.53 5.89 1.38
CA CYS A 172 -12.66 4.71 1.32
C CYS A 172 -11.53 4.88 0.31
N GLY A 173 -11.83 4.88 -0.99
CA GLY A 173 -10.83 5.05 -2.05
C GLY A 173 -9.81 3.92 -2.19
N TRP A 174 -9.90 2.84 -1.39
CA TRP A 174 -8.93 1.75 -1.42
C TRP A 174 -8.87 1.03 -2.77
N LEU A 175 -7.66 0.70 -3.20
CA LEU A 175 -7.37 0.04 -4.46
C LEU A 175 -7.18 -1.47 -4.24
N PHE A 176 -7.65 -2.29 -5.18
CA PHE A 176 -7.50 -3.74 -5.11
C PHE A 176 -7.52 -4.41 -6.48
N LEU A 177 -6.92 -5.60 -6.55
CA LEU A 177 -7.11 -6.54 -7.65
C LEU A 177 -8.32 -7.44 -7.39
N ASP A 178 -9.26 -7.44 -8.33
CA ASP A 178 -10.38 -8.36 -8.33
C ASP A 178 -9.92 -9.74 -8.82
N ARG A 179 -9.64 -10.62 -7.86
CA ARG A 179 -9.32 -12.04 -8.08
C ARG A 179 -10.55 -12.94 -8.14
N SER A 180 -11.76 -12.40 -8.07
CA SER A 180 -12.97 -13.20 -8.23
C SER A 180 -13.03 -13.80 -9.64
N LYS A 181 -13.63 -15.01 -9.73
CA LYS A 181 -13.73 -15.77 -10.98
C LYS A 181 -14.31 -14.93 -12.13
N ASN A 182 -15.34 -14.14 -11.84
CA ASN A 182 -16.12 -13.38 -12.83
C ASN A 182 -15.79 -11.88 -12.85
N ASN A 183 -14.75 -11.42 -12.14
CA ASN A 183 -14.40 -9.99 -12.03
C ASN A 183 -15.58 -9.10 -11.56
N ILE A 184 -16.34 -9.57 -10.56
CA ILE A 184 -17.57 -8.92 -10.04
C ILE A 184 -17.42 -8.27 -8.66
N ARG A 185 -16.24 -8.31 -8.03
CA ARG A 185 -15.99 -7.61 -6.76
C ARG A 185 -16.05 -6.10 -7.03
N VAL A 186 -16.87 -5.41 -6.24
CA VAL A 186 -17.03 -3.95 -6.31
C VAL A 186 -16.40 -3.25 -5.11
N TRP A 187 -16.46 -3.87 -3.94
CA TRP A 187 -15.99 -3.29 -2.67
C TRP A 187 -14.65 -3.89 -2.27
N CYS A 188 -13.79 -3.08 -1.62
CA CYS A 188 -12.58 -3.60 -0.97
C CYS A 188 -12.95 -4.70 0.03
N GLU A 189 -13.95 -4.46 0.87
CA GLU A 189 -14.49 -5.46 1.78
C GLU A 189 -16.02 -5.39 1.75
N MET A 190 -16.67 -6.52 1.47
CA MET A 190 -18.12 -6.60 1.42
C MET A 190 -18.72 -6.31 2.81
N GLU A 191 -18.14 -6.86 3.87
CA GLU A 191 -18.65 -6.72 5.24
C GLU A 191 -18.47 -5.31 5.82
N VAL A 192 -17.56 -4.51 5.25
CA VAL A 192 -17.32 -3.13 5.71
C VAL A 192 -17.94 -2.14 4.73
N CYS A 193 -17.34 -1.95 3.56
CA CYS A 193 -17.80 -0.94 2.60
C CYS A 193 -19.12 -1.32 1.94
N GLY A 194 -19.29 -2.59 1.56
CA GLY A 194 -20.52 -3.07 0.96
C GLY A 194 -21.73 -3.02 1.92
N ALA A 195 -21.53 -3.39 3.19
CA ALA A 195 -22.57 -3.31 4.22
C ALA A 195 -22.97 -1.85 4.51
N ARG A 196 -21.99 -0.94 4.65
CA ARG A 196 -22.25 0.50 4.84
C ARG A 196 -23.01 1.11 3.66
N ALA A 197 -22.69 0.73 2.42
CA ALA A 197 -23.42 1.18 1.24
C ALA A 197 -24.88 0.70 1.25
N LYS A 198 -25.12 -0.59 1.57
CA LYS A 198 -26.48 -1.14 1.71
C LYS A 198 -27.28 -0.45 2.81
N ALA A 199 -26.66 -0.13 3.95
CA ALA A 199 -27.32 0.56 5.05
C ALA A 199 -27.76 1.98 4.65
N ARG A 200 -26.90 2.76 3.99
CA ARG A 200 -27.23 4.10 3.47
C ARG A 200 -28.39 4.07 2.49
N ALA A 201 -28.34 3.18 1.49
CA ALA A 201 -29.41 3.04 0.51
C ALA A 201 -30.78 2.67 1.15
N ARG A 202 -30.77 1.91 2.26
CA ARG A 202 -32.00 1.63 3.03
C ARG A 202 -32.51 2.84 3.80
N ALA A 203 -31.61 3.66 4.36
CA ALA A 203 -31.98 4.86 5.10
C ALA A 203 -32.57 5.94 4.17
N GLU A 204 -31.97 6.17 3.01
CA GLU A 204 -32.47 7.11 1.99
C GLU A 204 -33.90 6.76 1.54
N ARG A 205 -34.18 5.47 1.29
CA ARG A 205 -35.53 4.99 0.92
C ARG A 205 -36.56 5.20 2.01
N ARG A 206 -36.16 5.15 3.29
CA ARG A 206 -37.06 5.38 4.44
C ARG A 206 -37.33 6.85 4.69
N HIS A 207 -36.43 7.74 4.28
CA HIS A 207 -36.59 9.18 4.44
C HIS A 207 -37.43 9.81 3.31
N ASN A 208 -37.48 9.14 2.15
CA ASN A 208 -38.27 9.55 0.99
C ASN A 208 -39.73 9.03 1.01
N HIS A 209 -40.20 8.54 2.16
CA HIS A 209 -41.55 8.01 2.41
C HIS A 209 -42.09 8.64 3.69
#